data_AF-A0A1H9GNU8-F1
#
_entry.id   AF-A0A1H9GNU8-F1
#
_cell.length_a   1.000
_cell.length_b   1.000
_cell.length_c   1.000
_cell.angle_alpha   90.00
_cell.angle_beta   90.00
_cell.angle_gamma   90.00
#
_symmetry.space_group_name_H-M   'P 1'
#
loop_
_entity.id
_entity.type
_entity.pdbx_description
1 polymer ?
#
loop_
_entity_poly.entity_id
_entity_poly.type
_entity_poly.pdbx_seq_one_letter_code
_entity_poly.pdbx_strand_id
1 'polypeptide(L)'
;MHSKRLQAEIDDLVARGWRIEEETPDRVVMVDREFGSVITHVLVALLTFWFSMGLGNVVWGAYNYVSKSQRRVLWEDTADCPSCGADVPTSADYCPSCGEDLAAATEPSGGITCPDCDAVVTNGSRYCPACGTRLTDAVDTSS
;
A
#
# COMPACT_ATOMS: atom_id res chain seq x y z
N MET A 1 12.14 -14.62 2.11
CA MET A 1 13.10 -13.56 1.76
C MET A 1 12.42 -12.70 0.75
N HIS A 2 12.16 -11.43 1.07
CA HIS A 2 11.47 -10.51 0.16
C HIS A 2 12.33 -10.14 -1.06
N SER A 3 11.69 -9.75 -2.15
CA SER A 3 12.36 -9.17 -3.33
C SER A 3 13.18 -7.93 -2.95
N LYS A 4 14.26 -7.63 -3.70
CA LYS A 4 15.09 -6.44 -3.44
C LYS A 4 14.30 -5.13 -3.57
N ARG A 5 13.33 -5.09 -4.50
CA ARG A 5 12.46 -3.93 -4.71
C ARG A 5 11.55 -3.72 -3.50
N LEU A 6 10.92 -4.80 -3.02
CA LEU A 6 10.06 -4.74 -1.83
C LEU A 6 10.85 -4.33 -0.58
N GLN A 7 12.05 -4.88 -0.38
CA GLN A 7 12.93 -4.49 0.73
C GLN A 7 13.28 -3.00 0.69
N ALA A 8 13.66 -2.47 -0.48
CA ALA A 8 13.97 -1.05 -0.63
C ALA A 8 12.76 -0.15 -0.34
N GLU A 9 11.54 -0.56 -0.72
CA GLU A 9 10.32 0.19 -0.42
C GLU A 9 9.96 0.15 1.07
N ILE A 10 10.12 -1.02 1.72
CA ILE A 10 9.96 -1.15 3.18
C ILE A 10 10.95 -0.23 3.90
N ASP A 11 12.23 -0.26 3.51
CA ASP A 11 13.28 0.55 4.14
C ASP A 11 12.99 2.06 4.01
N ASP A 12 12.54 2.52 2.84
CA ASP A 12 12.12 3.91 2.63
C ASP A 12 10.93 4.30 3.51
N LEU A 13 9.91 3.44 3.61
CA LEU A 13 8.72 3.70 4.43
C LEU A 13 9.07 3.73 5.91
N VAL A 14 9.90 2.81 6.39
CA VAL A 14 10.41 2.81 7.77
C VAL A 14 11.21 4.08 8.05
N ALA A 15 12.06 4.53 7.12
CA ALA A 15 12.81 5.77 7.25
C ALA A 15 11.89 7.01 7.35
N ARG A 16 10.72 6.96 6.69
CA ARG A 16 9.68 7.99 6.79
C ARG A 16 8.81 7.89 8.05
N GLY A 17 9.05 6.92 8.93
CA GLY A 17 8.33 6.75 10.20
C GLY A 17 7.13 5.81 10.14
N TRP A 18 6.92 5.12 9.02
CA TRP A 18 5.88 4.09 8.91
C TRP A 18 6.23 2.89 9.79
N ARG A 19 5.21 2.24 10.35
CA ARG A 19 5.37 1.04 11.17
C ARG A 19 4.77 -0.18 10.50
N ILE A 20 5.45 -1.32 10.61
CA ILE A 20 4.95 -2.62 10.14
C ILE A 20 3.87 -3.09 11.14
N GLU A 21 2.69 -3.40 10.63
CA GLU A 21 1.57 -3.95 11.43
C GLU A 21 1.44 -5.46 11.25
N GLU A 22 1.65 -5.96 10.03
CA GLU A 22 1.57 -7.37 9.69
C GLU A 22 2.64 -7.69 8.64
N GLU A 23 3.44 -8.74 8.89
CA GLU A 23 4.45 -9.25 7.97
C GLU A 23 4.07 -10.67 7.57
N THR A 24 3.80 -10.88 6.29
CA THR A 24 3.51 -12.21 5.72
C THR A 24 4.46 -12.47 4.55
N PRO A 25 4.66 -13.74 4.15
CA PRO A 25 5.55 -14.06 3.04
C PRO A 25 5.23 -13.33 1.73
N ASP A 26 3.94 -13.07 1.48
CA ASP A 26 3.47 -12.52 0.20
C ASP A 26 3.20 -11.00 0.23
N ARG A 27 3.02 -10.42 1.43
CA ARG A 27 2.74 -9.00 1.62
C ARG A 27 3.21 -8.47 2.97
N VAL A 28 3.50 -7.17 3.00
CA VAL A 28 3.80 -6.42 4.22
C VAL A 28 2.80 -5.27 4.35
N VAL A 29 2.10 -5.22 5.48
CA VAL A 29 1.16 -4.16 5.80
C VAL A 29 1.86 -3.13 6.66
N MET A 30 1.87 -1.89 6.18
CA MET A 30 2.45 -0.74 6.87
C MET A 30 1.37 0.28 7.20
N VAL A 31 1.47 0.87 8.39
CA VAL A 31 0.56 1.91 8.86
C VAL A 31 1.35 3.11 9.34
N ASP A 32 0.93 4.29 8.88
CA ASP A 32 1.34 5.56 9.44
C ASP A 32 0.26 6.13 10.35
N ARG A 33 0.67 6.61 11.52
CA ARG A 33 -0.21 7.17 12.55
C ARG A 33 0.31 8.55 12.92
N GLU A 34 0.00 9.55 12.10
CA GLU A 34 0.25 10.96 12.43
C GLU A 34 -0.70 11.43 13.54
N PHE A 35 -0.21 11.44 14.77
CA PHE A 35 -0.80 12.27 15.82
C PHE A 35 -0.40 13.71 15.47
N GLY A 36 -1.28 14.48 14.81
CA GLY A 36 -0.98 15.85 14.36
C GLY A 36 -0.29 16.74 15.42
N SER A 37 0.30 17.87 15.03
CA SER A 37 1.16 18.69 15.92
C SER A 37 0.64 18.83 17.35
N VAL A 38 1.54 18.62 18.33
CA VAL A 38 1.25 18.80 19.77
C VAL A 38 0.74 20.22 20.04
N ILE A 39 1.25 21.21 19.32
CA ILE A 39 0.80 22.61 19.44
C ILE A 39 -0.66 22.74 18.99
N THR A 40 -1.02 22.11 17.88
CA THR A 40 -2.42 22.07 17.42
C THR A 40 -3.32 21.44 18.48
N HIS A 41 -2.90 20.31 19.06
CA HIS A 41 -3.65 19.66 20.14
C HIS A 41 -3.81 20.56 21.37
N VAL A 42 -2.76 21.29 21.77
CA VAL A 42 -2.80 22.24 22.90
C VAL A 42 -3.73 23.42 22.61
N LEU A 43 -3.68 24.00 21.41
CA LEU A 43 -4.53 25.12 21.02
C LEU A 43 -6.01 24.73 20.96
N VAL A 44 -6.33 23.59 20.33
CA VAL A 44 -7.71 23.08 20.30
C VAL A 44 -8.17 22.76 21.72
N ALA A 45 -7.32 22.17 22.57
CA ALA A 45 -7.67 21.93 23.98
C ALA A 45 -7.96 23.21 24.76
N LEU A 46 -7.14 24.24 24.66
CA LEU A 46 -7.38 25.52 25.33
C LEU A 46 -8.66 26.21 24.83
N LEU A 47 -8.89 26.22 23.51
CA LEU A 47 -10.06 26.84 22.92
C LEU A 47 -11.36 26.06 23.24
N THR A 48 -11.33 24.73 23.17
CA THR A 48 -12.52 23.90 23.38
C THR A 48 -12.84 23.66 24.86
N PHE A 49 -11.83 23.67 25.76
CA PHE A 49 -12.05 23.63 27.20
C PHE A 49 -12.72 24.92 27.70
N TRP A 50 -12.31 26.07 27.17
CA TRP A 50 -12.86 27.37 27.57
C TRP A 50 -14.27 27.65 26.98
N PHE A 51 -14.58 27.18 25.77
CA PHE A 51 -15.85 27.50 25.10
C PHE A 51 -16.85 26.32 24.92
N SER A 52 -16.47 25.06 25.19
CA SER A 52 -17.33 23.89 24.89
C SER A 52 -17.33 22.72 25.91
N MET A 53 -16.75 22.89 27.10
CA MET A 53 -16.57 21.81 28.09
C MET A 53 -15.96 20.50 27.51
N GLY A 54 -15.10 20.60 26.48
CA GLY A 54 -14.33 19.47 25.96
C GLY A 54 -15.01 18.53 24.95
N LEU A 55 -16.33 18.63 24.71
CA LEU A 55 -17.00 17.77 23.71
C LEU A 55 -16.47 18.00 22.29
N GLY A 56 -16.22 19.26 21.92
CA GLY A 56 -15.66 19.60 20.60
C GLY A 56 -14.27 18.99 20.37
N ASN A 57 -13.47 18.87 21.44
CA ASN A 57 -12.12 18.31 21.38
C ASN A 57 -12.13 16.79 21.19
N VAL A 58 -13.05 16.11 21.88
CA VAL A 58 -13.23 14.66 21.74
C VAL A 58 -13.69 14.33 20.32
N VAL A 59 -14.67 15.07 19.78
CA VAL A 59 -15.15 14.86 18.41
C VAL A 59 -14.07 15.18 17.38
N TRP A 60 -13.35 16.28 17.53
CA TRP A 60 -12.27 16.65 16.59
C TRP A 60 -11.08 15.70 16.66
N GLY A 61 -10.68 15.29 17.88
CA GLY A 61 -9.62 14.30 18.09
C GLY A 61 -9.98 12.93 17.51
N ALA A 62 -11.22 12.47 17.73
CA ALA A 62 -11.73 11.26 17.11
C ALA A 62 -11.76 11.38 15.58
N TYR A 63 -12.22 12.52 15.04
CA TYR A 63 -12.23 12.77 13.60
C TYR A 63 -10.82 12.72 13.01
N ASN A 64 -9.84 13.41 13.58
CA ASN A 64 -8.46 13.44 13.05
C ASN A 64 -7.75 12.09 13.19
N TYR A 65 -7.94 11.40 14.32
CA TYR A 65 -7.36 10.06 14.55
C TYR A 65 -7.89 9.01 13.57
N VAL A 66 -9.21 9.02 13.30
CA VAL A 66 -9.84 8.06 12.37
C VAL A 66 -9.62 8.47 10.92
N SER A 67 -9.57 9.76 10.60
CA SER A 67 -9.44 10.22 9.20
C SER A 67 -8.02 10.19 8.63
N LYS A 68 -6.97 10.20 9.46
CA LYS A 68 -5.57 10.30 8.99
C LYS A 68 -4.74 9.02 9.10
N SER A 69 -5.28 7.90 9.56
CA SER A 69 -4.53 6.64 9.55
C SER A 69 -4.38 6.14 8.11
N GLN A 70 -3.21 6.33 7.51
CA GLN A 70 -2.91 5.76 6.20
C GLN A 70 -2.39 4.34 6.38
N ARG A 71 -3.02 3.39 5.69
CA ARG A 71 -2.57 2.00 5.60
C ARG A 71 -2.11 1.76 4.17
N ARG A 72 -0.93 1.16 4.00
CA ARG A 72 -0.40 0.73 2.70
C ARG A 72 -0.08 -0.74 2.76
N VAL A 73 -0.38 -1.45 1.68
CA VAL A 73 -0.08 -2.87 1.55
C VAL A 73 0.94 -3.02 0.45
N LEU A 74 2.13 -3.48 0.83
CA LEU A 74 3.21 -3.77 -0.10
C LEU A 74 3.17 -5.25 -0.46
N TRP A 75 3.25 -5.56 -1.75
CA TRP A 75 3.13 -6.92 -2.26
C TRP A 75 4.47 -7.42 -2.79
N GLU A 76 4.68 -8.73 -2.73
CA GLU A 76 5.82 -9.38 -3.38
C GLU A 76 5.70 -9.24 -4.90
N ASP A 77 6.82 -8.98 -5.58
CA ASP A 77 6.83 -8.83 -7.05
C ASP A 77 6.85 -10.17 -7.77
N THR A 78 5.67 -10.74 -7.96
CA THR A 78 5.47 -11.99 -8.72
C THR A 78 4.62 -11.78 -9.97
N ALA A 79 4.95 -12.51 -11.01
CA ALA A 79 4.21 -12.60 -12.27
C ALA A 79 3.89 -14.06 -12.60
N ASP A 80 2.82 -14.30 -13.34
CA ASP A 80 2.52 -15.63 -13.85
C ASP A 80 3.48 -16.01 -14.97
N CYS A 81 4.00 -17.23 -14.93
CA CYS A 81 4.71 -17.79 -16.07
C CYS A 81 3.73 -17.94 -17.25
N PRO A 82 4.02 -17.39 -18.45
CA PRO A 82 3.13 -17.49 -19.61
C PRO A 82 2.96 -18.92 -20.12
N SER A 83 3.94 -19.80 -19.87
CA SER A 83 3.89 -21.20 -20.31
C SER A 83 3.14 -22.13 -19.37
N CYS A 84 3.21 -21.93 -18.04
CA CYS A 84 2.62 -22.86 -17.09
C CYS A 84 1.72 -22.24 -16.01
N GLY A 85 1.61 -20.91 -15.95
CA GLY A 85 0.78 -20.18 -14.99
C GLY A 85 1.25 -20.26 -13.54
N ALA A 86 2.49 -20.67 -13.28
CA ALA A 86 3.06 -20.66 -11.93
C ALA A 86 3.44 -19.22 -11.53
N ASP A 87 3.30 -18.87 -10.25
CA ASP A 87 3.81 -17.61 -9.71
C ASP A 87 5.35 -17.64 -9.70
N VAL A 88 5.96 -16.71 -10.43
CA VAL A 88 7.41 -16.57 -10.54
C VAL A 88 7.82 -15.14 -10.18
N PRO A 89 8.91 -14.92 -9.43
CA PRO A 89 9.40 -13.56 -9.20
C PRO A 89 9.70 -12.87 -10.52
N THR A 90 9.32 -11.59 -10.63
CA THR A 90 9.53 -10.77 -11.85
C THR A 90 11.00 -10.56 -12.23
N SER A 91 11.92 -10.86 -11.31
CA SER A 91 13.36 -10.83 -11.51
C SER A 91 13.97 -12.18 -11.88
N ALA A 92 13.17 -13.24 -12.05
CA ALA A 92 13.68 -14.54 -12.46
C ALA A 92 13.99 -14.55 -13.96
N ASP A 93 15.18 -15.03 -14.31
CA ASP A 93 15.54 -15.30 -15.71
C ASP A 93 14.81 -16.53 -16.27
N TYR A 94 14.43 -17.48 -15.40
CA TYR A 94 13.77 -18.73 -15.78
C TYR A 94 12.64 -19.11 -14.82
N CYS A 95 11.59 -19.75 -15.34
CA CYS A 95 10.53 -20.32 -14.51
C CYS A 95 11.03 -21.57 -13.75
N PRO A 96 10.99 -21.60 -12.41
CA PRO A 96 11.44 -22.75 -11.62
C PRO A 96 10.51 -23.97 -11.73
N SER A 97 9.29 -23.79 -12.23
CA SER A 97 8.30 -24.87 -12.37
C SER A 97 8.35 -25.56 -13.73
N CYS A 98 8.63 -24.84 -14.82
CA CYS A 98 8.58 -25.40 -16.18
C CYS A 98 9.84 -25.16 -17.03
N GLY A 99 10.74 -24.28 -16.61
CA GLY A 99 11.99 -23.97 -17.33
C GLY A 99 11.89 -22.94 -18.45
N GLU A 100 10.75 -22.25 -18.60
CA GLU A 100 10.58 -21.15 -19.57
C GLU A 100 11.56 -19.99 -19.31
N ASP A 101 12.05 -19.34 -20.36
CA ASP A 101 12.92 -18.16 -20.27
C ASP A 101 12.06 -16.89 -20.12
N LEU A 102 12.29 -16.13 -19.06
CA LEU A 102 11.47 -14.98 -18.65
C LEU A 102 12.21 -13.64 -18.78
N ALA A 103 13.45 -13.62 -19.29
CA ALA A 103 14.34 -12.46 -19.27
C ALA A 103 13.85 -11.24 -20.10
N ALA A 104 12.79 -11.38 -20.88
CA ALA A 104 12.31 -10.36 -21.84
C ALA A 104 11.01 -9.63 -21.45
N ALA A 105 10.35 -10.01 -20.34
CA ALA A 105 9.00 -9.51 -20.01
C ALA A 105 8.98 -8.24 -19.13
N THR A 106 10.14 -7.69 -18.76
CA THR A 106 10.24 -6.63 -17.75
C THR A 106 10.16 -5.26 -18.40
N GLU A 107 8.97 -4.67 -18.44
CA GLU A 107 8.73 -3.23 -18.17
C GLU A 107 7.21 -2.98 -18.20
N PRO A 108 6.55 -2.77 -17.03
CA PRO A 108 5.15 -2.40 -16.99
C PRO A 108 5.00 -0.89 -17.27
N SER A 109 4.79 -0.53 -18.54
CA SER A 109 4.59 0.86 -18.95
C SER A 109 3.11 1.22 -19.04
N GLY A 110 2.59 1.88 -18.00
CA GLY A 110 1.25 2.48 -17.99
C GLY A 110 0.74 2.70 -16.56
N GLY A 111 -0.32 3.50 -16.38
CA GLY A 111 -1.01 3.67 -15.10
C GLY A 111 -2.48 3.29 -15.22
N ILE A 112 -3.03 2.54 -14.25
CA ILE A 112 -4.44 2.20 -14.10
C ILE A 112 -4.99 2.81 -12.80
N THR A 113 -6.24 3.25 -12.80
CA THR A 113 -6.89 3.78 -11.59
C THR A 113 -7.57 2.65 -10.84
N CYS A 114 -7.34 2.54 -9.54
CA CYS A 114 -8.01 1.56 -8.69
C CYS A 114 -9.50 1.92 -8.49
N PRO A 115 -10.44 0.98 -8.71
CA PRO A 115 -11.87 1.26 -8.57
C PRO A 115 -12.35 1.43 -7.12
N ASP A 116 -11.60 0.96 -6.14
CA ASP A 116 -12.00 1.00 -4.72
C ASP A 116 -11.47 2.22 -3.95
N CYS A 117 -10.35 2.80 -4.39
CA CYS A 117 -9.71 3.92 -3.67
C CYS A 117 -9.21 5.04 -4.57
N ASP A 118 -9.49 4.97 -5.88
CA ASP A 118 -9.11 5.96 -6.90
C ASP A 118 -7.60 6.23 -7.02
N ALA A 119 -6.75 5.43 -6.37
CA ALA A 119 -5.31 5.56 -6.48
C ALA A 119 -4.82 5.19 -7.88
N VAL A 120 -3.87 5.95 -8.41
CA VAL A 120 -3.17 5.63 -9.67
C VAL A 120 -2.11 4.57 -9.37
N VAL A 121 -2.18 3.46 -10.09
CA VAL A 121 -1.33 2.27 -9.91
C VAL A 121 -0.63 1.92 -11.22
N THR A 122 0.57 1.35 -11.18
CA THR A 122 1.26 0.88 -12.39
C THR A 122 0.46 -0.21 -13.12
N ASN A 123 0.35 -0.12 -14.44
CA ASN A 123 -0.29 -1.09 -15.31
C ASN A 123 0.44 -2.44 -15.19
N GLY A 124 -0.30 -3.54 -15.07
CA GLY A 124 0.26 -4.87 -14.77
C GLY A 124 0.38 -5.19 -13.27
N SER A 125 0.07 -4.26 -12.37
CA SER A 125 -0.07 -4.58 -10.95
C SER A 125 -1.31 -5.45 -10.70
N ARG A 126 -1.13 -6.55 -9.98
CA ARG A 126 -2.22 -7.46 -9.60
C ARG A 126 -3.07 -6.91 -8.46
N TYR A 127 -2.50 -6.05 -7.62
CA TYR A 127 -3.13 -5.47 -6.44
C TYR A 127 -2.83 -3.97 -6.33
N CYS A 128 -3.78 -3.21 -5.80
CA CYS A 128 -3.61 -1.80 -5.49
C CYS A 128 -2.70 -1.64 -4.25
N PRO A 129 -1.62 -0.86 -4.33
CA PRO A 129 -0.71 -0.61 -3.20
C PRO A 129 -1.31 0.32 -2.14
N ALA A 130 -2.39 1.04 -2.47
CA ALA A 130 -3.06 1.96 -1.55
C ALA A 130 -4.11 1.26 -0.67
N CYS A 131 -5.00 0.46 -1.27
CA CYS A 131 -6.08 -0.21 -0.53
C CYS A 131 -5.95 -1.73 -0.43
N GLY A 132 -5.15 -2.37 -1.28
CA GLY A 132 -5.01 -3.83 -1.35
C GLY A 132 -6.00 -4.55 -2.26
N THR A 133 -6.89 -3.83 -2.95
CA THR A 133 -7.85 -4.39 -3.92
C THR A 133 -7.14 -5.06 -5.08
N ARG A 134 -7.64 -6.21 -5.54
CA ARG A 134 -7.13 -6.90 -6.73
C ARG A 134 -7.56 -6.15 -8.00
N LEU A 135 -6.62 -5.85 -8.89
CA LEU A 135 -6.84 -5.05 -10.10
C LEU A 135 -7.15 -5.89 -11.35
N THR A 136 -7.01 -7.22 -11.26
CA THR A 136 -7.35 -8.16 -12.35
C THR A 136 -8.83 -8.13 -12.72
N ASP A 137 -9.70 -7.65 -11.83
CA ASP A 137 -11.14 -7.61 -12.05
C ASP A 137 -11.60 -6.34 -12.81
N ALA A 138 -10.70 -5.35 -12.98
CA ALA A 138 -10.99 -4.05 -13.59
C ALA A 138 -10.74 -4.00 -15.12
N VAL A 139 -9.95 -4.93 -15.66
CA VAL A 139 -9.68 -5.00 -17.12
C VAL A 139 -10.82 -5.66 -17.88
N ASP A 140 -11.54 -6.60 -17.26
CA ASP A 140 -12.56 -7.41 -17.94
C ASP A 140 -13.97 -6.76 -18.00
N THR A 141 -14.21 -5.65 -17.30
CA THR A 141 -15.55 -5.01 -17.23
C THR A 141 -15.82 -3.93 -18.27
N SER A 142 -14.96 -3.79 -19.29
CA SER A 142 -15.11 -2.78 -20.35
C SER A 142 -15.45 -3.35 -21.75
N SER A 143 -15.99 -4.58 -21.81
CA SER A 143 -16.59 -5.15 -23.04
C SER A 143 -18.12 -4.97 -23.08
#